data_AF-A0A3B8KUH7-F1
#
_entry.id   AF-A0A3B8KUH7-F1
#
_cell.length_a   1.000
_cell.length_b   1.000
_cell.length_c   1.000
_cell.angle_alpha   90.00
_cell.angle_beta   90.00
_cell.angle_gamma   90.00
#
_symmetry.space_group_name_H-M   'P 1'
#
loop_
_entity.id
_entity.type
_entity.pdbx_description
1 polymer ?
#
loop_
_entity_poly.entity_id
_entity_poly.type
_entity_poly.pdbx_seq_one_letter_code
_entity_poly.pdbx_strand_id
1 'polypeptide(L)'
;MQAPLSGGEFVTKPIVFKGNQLEINYSTSAAGSVRIEIQDAKGNPVSGHTLADCHEVFGDEIDRTVVWKTRDSVKQLAGSAVRLRVVLKDADLFSFRFR
;
A
#
# COMPACT_ATOMS: atom_id res chain seq x y z
N MET A 1 4.98 2.26 -11.23
CA MET A 1 5.30 0.82 -11.25
C MET A 1 4.17 0.13 -11.99
N GLN A 2 4.47 -0.84 -12.84
CA GLN A 2 3.48 -1.59 -13.60
C GLN A 2 3.68 -3.08 -13.37
N ALA A 3 2.59 -3.85 -13.34
CA ALA A 3 2.65 -5.30 -13.28
C ALA A 3 1.63 -5.95 -14.23
N PRO A 4 2.00 -7.02 -14.95
CA PRO A 4 1.07 -7.78 -15.79
C PRO A 4 0.10 -8.60 -14.93
N LEU A 5 -0.84 -9.32 -15.58
CA LEU A 5 -1.81 -10.19 -14.90
C LEU A 5 -1.18 -11.33 -14.09
N SER A 6 0.04 -11.76 -14.40
CA SER A 6 0.79 -12.72 -13.59
C SER A 6 1.23 -12.15 -12.22
N GLY A 7 1.11 -10.83 -12.03
CA GLY A 7 1.45 -10.13 -10.82
C GLY A 7 2.87 -9.59 -10.79
N GLY A 8 3.14 -8.76 -9.78
CA GLY A 8 4.45 -8.22 -9.45
C GLY A 8 4.45 -7.63 -8.05
N GLU A 9 5.61 -7.51 -7.44
CA GLU A 9 5.75 -6.88 -6.13
C GLU A 9 7.02 -6.03 -6.03
N PHE A 10 6.98 -5.04 -5.15
CA PHE A 10 8.18 -4.32 -4.74
C PHE A 10 8.09 -3.88 -3.29
N VAL A 11 9.25 -3.58 -2.70
CA VAL A 11 9.36 -3.02 -1.35
C VAL A 11 10.12 -1.70 -1.41
N THR A 12 9.60 -0.67 -0.77
CA THR A 12 10.27 0.63 -0.70
C THR A 12 11.52 0.58 0.19
N LYS A 13 12.42 1.55 0.02
CA LYS A 13 13.36 1.89 1.10
C LYS A 13 12.57 2.33 2.35
N PRO A 14 13.16 2.31 3.55
CA PRO A 14 12.51 2.85 4.74
C PRO A 14 12.09 4.31 4.55
N ILE A 15 10.87 4.63 4.97
CA ILE A 15 10.25 5.96 4.90
C ILE A 15 9.82 6.35 6.32
N VAL A 16 10.24 7.53 6.77
CA VAL A 16 9.66 8.18 7.94
C VAL A 16 8.64 9.18 7.45
N PHE A 17 7.43 9.13 8.00
CA PHE A 17 6.31 9.94 7.53
C PHE A 17 5.60 10.65 8.68
N LYS A 18 4.82 11.66 8.30
CA LYS A 18 3.80 12.30 9.13
C LYS A 18 2.44 12.05 8.47
N GLY A 19 1.39 12.08 9.29
CA GLY A 19 0.03 11.85 8.80
C GLY A 19 -0.67 10.70 9.49
N ASN A 20 -1.88 10.41 9.05
CA ASN A 20 -2.74 9.33 9.54
C ASN A 20 -3.32 8.46 8.41
N GLN A 21 -3.08 8.79 7.14
CA GLN A 21 -3.59 8.02 5.99
C GLN A 21 -2.49 7.75 4.97
N LEU A 22 -2.60 6.61 4.27
CA LEU A 22 -1.85 6.31 3.06
C LEU A 22 -2.78 6.44 1.86
N GLU A 23 -2.43 7.27 0.90
CA GLU A 23 -3.14 7.43 -0.37
C GLU A 23 -2.30 6.96 -1.54
N ILE A 24 -2.96 6.44 -2.57
CA ILE A 24 -2.34 6.00 -3.81
C ILE A 24 -3.01 6.59 -5.05
N ASN A 25 -2.20 6.80 -6.08
CA ASN A 25 -2.63 7.08 -7.44
C ASN A 25 -2.35 5.83 -8.29
N TYR A 26 -3.40 5.23 -8.83
CA TYR A 26 -3.31 3.93 -9.50
C TYR A 26 -4.37 3.77 -10.59
N SER A 27 -4.15 2.82 -11.50
CA SER A 27 -5.14 2.34 -12.46
C SER A 27 -5.02 0.82 -12.58
N THR A 28 -6.13 0.10 -12.63
CA THR A 28 -6.16 -1.36 -12.81
C THR A 28 -7.11 -1.75 -13.93
N SER A 29 -6.89 -2.93 -14.53
CA SER A 29 -7.95 -3.56 -15.32
C SER A 29 -9.10 -4.06 -14.42
N ALA A 30 -10.17 -4.57 -15.03
CA ALA A 30 -11.30 -5.18 -14.33
C ALA A 30 -10.93 -6.44 -13.51
N ALA A 31 -9.86 -7.15 -13.89
CA ALA A 31 -9.35 -8.31 -13.18
C ALA A 31 -8.08 -7.99 -12.36
N GLY A 32 -7.63 -6.74 -12.42
CA GLY A 32 -6.43 -6.26 -11.76
C GLY A 32 -6.69 -5.77 -10.34
N SER A 33 -5.61 -5.62 -9.59
CA SER A 33 -5.66 -5.11 -8.23
C SER A 33 -4.32 -4.61 -7.70
N VAL A 34 -4.42 -3.82 -6.63
CA VAL A 34 -3.31 -3.39 -5.79
C VAL A 34 -3.62 -3.74 -4.33
N ARG A 35 -2.63 -4.24 -3.61
CA ARG A 35 -2.63 -4.38 -2.14
C ARG A 35 -1.32 -3.88 -1.57
N ILE A 36 -1.38 -3.32 -0.36
CA ILE A 36 -0.21 -2.76 0.31
C ILE A 36 -0.12 -3.29 1.73
N GLU A 37 1.06 -3.78 2.07
CA GLU A 37 1.47 -4.14 3.43
C GLU A 37 2.42 -3.08 3.98
N ILE A 38 2.29 -2.76 5.26
CA ILE A 38 3.27 -1.96 5.99
C ILE A 38 4.17 -2.89 6.80
N GLN A 39 5.47 -2.71 6.64
CA GLN A 39 6.50 -3.43 7.39
C GLN A 39 7.29 -2.45 8.27
N ASP A 40 7.86 -2.96 9.36
CA ASP A 40 8.85 -2.22 10.14
C ASP A 40 10.16 -2.00 9.35
N ALA A 41 11.10 -1.26 9.94
CA ALA A 41 12.40 -0.98 9.31
C ALA A 41 13.22 -2.24 8.99
N LYS A 42 12.95 -3.36 9.68
CA LYS A 42 13.62 -4.66 9.50
C LYS A 42 12.91 -5.55 8.47
N GLY A 43 11.74 -5.14 7.98
CA GLY A 43 10.94 -5.90 7.01
C GLY A 43 9.92 -6.84 7.65
N ASN A 44 9.67 -6.75 8.95
CA ASN A 44 8.62 -7.54 9.58
C ASN A 44 7.24 -6.90 9.32
N PRO A 45 6.21 -7.67 8.92
CA PRO A 45 4.86 -7.14 8.76
C PRO A 45 4.32 -6.52 10.06
N VAL A 46 3.70 -5.35 9.95
CA VAL A 46 3.03 -4.70 11.07
C VAL A 46 1.63 -5.27 11.23
N SER A 47 1.28 -5.73 12.43
CA SER A 47 -0.05 -6.27 12.73
C SER A 47 -1.16 -5.26 12.40
N GLY A 48 -2.25 -5.74 11.80
CA GLY A 48 -3.35 -4.90 11.30
C GLY A 48 -3.05 -4.17 9.98
N HIS A 49 -1.79 -4.19 9.52
CA HIS A 49 -1.37 -3.58 8.26
C HIS A 49 -0.70 -4.61 7.32
N THR A 50 -1.01 -5.89 7.52
CA THR A 50 -0.48 -6.98 6.70
C THR A 50 -1.15 -7.04 5.33
N LEU A 51 -0.56 -7.76 4.38
CA LEU A 51 -1.17 -7.95 3.07
C LEU A 51 -2.54 -8.67 3.15
N ALA A 52 -2.71 -9.56 4.12
CA ALA A 52 -3.96 -10.27 4.37
C ALA A 52 -5.05 -9.38 5.00
N ASP A 53 -4.63 -8.28 5.63
CA ASP A 53 -5.53 -7.28 6.20
C ASP A 53 -5.87 -6.18 5.20
N CYS A 54 -5.05 -5.97 4.16
CA CYS A 54 -5.30 -4.95 3.16
C CYS A 54 -6.54 -5.30 2.33
N HIS A 55 -7.48 -4.38 2.23
CA HIS A 55 -8.56 -4.49 1.25
C HIS A 55 -7.98 -4.40 -0.16
N GLU A 56 -8.55 -5.17 -1.06
CA GLU A 56 -8.16 -5.13 -2.46
C GLU A 56 -8.60 -3.82 -3.10
N VAL A 57 -7.68 -3.16 -3.78
CA VAL A 57 -7.91 -1.87 -4.45
C VAL A 57 -7.92 -2.12 -5.95
N PHE A 58 -8.95 -1.65 -6.63
CA PHE A 58 -9.16 -1.80 -8.07
C PHE A 58 -9.98 -0.61 -8.59
N GLY A 59 -9.77 -0.24 -9.86
CA GLY A 59 -10.33 0.97 -10.46
C GLY A 59 -9.23 1.94 -10.93
N ASP A 60 -9.59 3.20 -11.08
CA ASP A 60 -8.70 4.27 -11.54
C ASP A 60 -8.97 5.53 -10.71
N GLU A 61 -8.06 5.85 -9.79
CA GLU A 61 -8.20 6.97 -8.85
C GLU A 61 -6.85 7.59 -8.53
N ILE A 62 -6.84 8.91 -8.32
CA ILE A 62 -5.62 9.69 -8.07
C ILE A 62 -5.28 9.87 -6.58
N ASP A 63 -6.23 9.60 -5.68
CA ASP A 63 -6.09 9.84 -4.23
C ASP A 63 -6.85 8.83 -3.35
N ARG A 64 -6.89 7.56 -3.78
CA ARG A 64 -7.55 6.50 -3.03
C ARG A 64 -6.83 6.20 -1.72
N THR A 65 -7.53 6.35 -0.60
CA THR A 65 -7.04 5.89 0.71
C THR A 65 -6.97 4.36 0.76
N VAL A 66 -5.81 3.84 1.15
CA VAL A 66 -5.61 2.41 1.42
C VAL A 66 -6.25 2.08 2.77
N VAL A 67 -7.03 1.00 2.79
CA VAL A 67 -7.78 0.56 3.97
C VAL A 67 -7.40 -0.87 4.30
N TRP A 68 -7.19 -1.12 5.59
CA TRP A 68 -7.01 -2.46 6.14
C TRP A 68 -8.25 -2.85 6.96
N LYS A 69 -8.41 -4.15 7.25
CA LYS A 69 -9.55 -4.72 7.99
C LYS A 69 -9.74 -4.05 9.34
N THR A 70 -8.65 -3.86 10.06
CA THR A 70 -8.63 -2.98 11.22
C THR A 70 -8.76 -1.58 10.66
N ARG A 71 -9.85 -0.85 10.96
CA ARG A 71 -10.03 0.57 10.60
C ARG A 71 -9.01 1.50 11.31
N ASP A 72 -7.89 0.94 11.74
CA ASP A 72 -6.77 1.61 12.32
C ASP A 72 -6.15 2.49 11.24
N SER A 73 -6.03 3.77 11.56
CA SER A 73 -5.26 4.72 10.77
C SER A 73 -3.80 4.29 10.70
N VAL A 74 -2.96 4.89 9.86
CA VAL A 74 -1.49 4.69 9.95
C VAL A 74 -0.83 5.60 11.01
N LYS A 75 -1.62 6.36 11.77
CA LYS A 75 -1.15 7.41 12.69
C LYS A 75 -0.19 6.87 13.76
N GLN A 76 -0.44 5.69 14.30
CA GLN A 76 0.40 5.05 15.32
C GLN A 76 1.80 4.68 14.80
N LEU A 77 1.98 4.64 13.48
CA LEU A 77 3.27 4.36 12.84
C LEU A 77 4.02 5.64 12.45
N ALA A 78 3.36 6.82 12.55
CA ALA A 78 3.96 8.09 12.19
C ALA A 78 5.21 8.39 13.04
N GLY A 79 6.25 8.95 12.42
CA GLY A 79 7.55 9.19 13.04
C GLY A 79 8.45 7.95 13.14
N SER A 80 7.94 6.74 12.89
CA SER A 80 8.75 5.53 12.77
C SER A 80 9.13 5.26 11.31
N ALA A 81 10.30 4.63 11.10
CA ALA A 81 10.70 4.19 9.77
C ALA A 81 9.94 2.92 9.39
N VAL A 82 9.18 2.98 8.29
CA VAL A 82 8.40 1.87 7.76
C VAL A 82 8.79 1.57 6.32
N ARG A 83 8.47 0.37 5.84
CA ARG A 83 8.56 0.02 4.42
C ARG A 83 7.16 -0.34 3.90
N LEU A 84 6.90 -0.01 2.64
CA LEU A 84 5.69 -0.45 1.96
C LEU A 84 6.04 -1.63 1.06
N ARG A 85 5.42 -2.79 1.29
CA ARG A 85 5.39 -3.89 0.34
C ARG A 85 4.13 -3.78 -0.48
N VAL A 86 4.29 -3.52 -1.78
CA VAL A 86 3.17 -3.37 -2.70
C VAL A 86 3.11 -4.62 -3.57
N VAL A 87 1.93 -5.21 -3.66
CA VAL A 87 1.62 -6.32 -4.56
C VAL A 87 0.60 -5.83 -5.58
N LEU A 88 0.91 -6.01 -6.86
CA LEU A 88 0.13 -5.54 -7.98
C LEU A 88 -0.22 -6.73 -8.89
N LYS A 89 -1.36 -6.64 -9.55
CA LYS A 89 -1.78 -7.57 -10.61
C LYS A 89 -2.52 -6.77 -11.68
N ASP A 90 -2.04 -6.83 -12.92
CA ASP A 90 -2.63 -6.09 -14.05
C ASP A 90 -2.99 -4.62 -13.70
N ALA A 91 -1.98 -3.93 -13.18
CA ALA A 91 -2.15 -2.65 -12.51
C ALA A 91 -0.92 -1.75 -12.65
N ASP A 92 -1.20 -0.46 -12.70
CA ASP A 92 -0.25 0.65 -12.64
C ASP A 92 -0.41 1.37 -11.31
N LEU A 93 0.70 1.55 -10.59
CA LEU A 93 0.79 2.42 -9.42
C LEU A 93 1.70 3.60 -9.77
N PHE A 94 1.12 4.79 -9.89
CA PHE A 94 1.81 6.01 -10.29
C PHE A 94 2.48 6.70 -9.11
N SER A 95 1.81 6.78 -7.97
CA SER A 95 2.37 7.38 -6.76
C SER A 95 1.69 6.88 -5.48
N PHE A 96 2.34 7.14 -4.36
CA PHE A 96 1.78 6.97 -3.02
C PHE A 96 2.23 8.13 -2.13
N ARG A 97 1.42 8.51 -1.15
CA ARG A 97 1.79 9.53 -0.16
C ARG A 97 1.12 9.27 1.18
N PHE A 98 1.79 9.69 2.24
CA PHE A 98 1.17 9.83 3.55
C PHE A 98 0.57 11.24 3.70
N ARG A 99 -0.66 11.33 4.23
CA ARG A 99 -1.34 12.58 4.57
C ARG A 99 -1.58 12.66 6.07
#